data_AF-A0A357ZH59-F1
#
_entry.id   AF-A0A357ZH59-F1
#
_cell.length_a   1.000
_cell.length_b   1.000
_cell.length_c   1.000
_cell.angle_alpha   90.00
_cell.angle_beta   90.00
_cell.angle_gamma   90.00
#
_symmetry.space_group_name_H-M   'P 1'
#
loop_
_entity.id
_entity.type
_entity.pdbx_description
1 polymer ?
#
loop_
_entity_poly.entity_id
_entity_poly.type
_entity_poly.pdbx_seq_one_letter_code
_entity_poly.pdbx_strand_id
1 'polypeptide(L)' 'LLGLRFGTAAVRMVEDGRYGHMVALSQSNMVPVPFDKVVGGRKKVPLNSDKILTARNIGICLGVDLDKLDLLD' A
#
# COMPACT_ATOMS: atom_id res chain seq x y z
N LEU A 1 0.65 -17.32 -4.16
CA LEU A 1 0.18 -17.08 -5.55
C LEU A 1 0.32 -15.62 -6.03
N LEU A 2 0.12 -14.62 -5.16
CA LEU A 2 0.13 -13.21 -5.59
C LEU A 2 1.46 -12.77 -6.26
N GLY A 3 2.61 -13.16 -5.71
CA GLY A 3 3.92 -12.85 -6.30
C GLY A 3 4.06 -13.35 -7.73
N LEU A 4 3.57 -14.56 -8.04
CA LEU A 4 3.55 -15.10 -9.41
C LEU A 4 2.71 -14.23 -10.34
N ARG A 5 1.53 -13.80 -9.90
CA ARG A 5 0.66 -12.91 -10.70
C ARG A 5 1.34 -11.58 -11.01
N PHE A 6 2.09 -11.02 -10.06
CA PHE A 6 2.88 -9.81 -10.29
C PHE A 6 3.99 -10.05 -11.31
N GLY A 7 4.76 -11.13 -11.16
CA GLY A 7 5.83 -11.50 -12.09
C GLY A 7 5.32 -11.72 -13.52
N THR A 8 4.26 -12.51 -13.70
CA THR A 8 3.65 -12.75 -15.02
C THR A 8 3.14 -11.44 -15.65
N ALA A 9 2.49 -10.58 -14.88
CA ALA A 9 2.04 -9.28 -15.38
C ALA A 9 3.21 -8.37 -15.78
N ALA A 10 4.31 -8.39 -15.03
CA ALA A 10 5.51 -7.62 -15.36
C ALA A 10 6.13 -8.08 -16.68
N VAL A 11 6.27 -9.40 -16.89
CA VAL A 11 6.79 -9.95 -18.15
C VAL A 11 5.92 -9.55 -19.35
N ARG A 12 4.59 -9.65 -19.22
CA ARG A 12 3.66 -9.20 -20.28
C ARG A 12 3.79 -7.72 -20.59
N MET A 13 3.98 -6.86 -19.58
CA MET A 13 4.21 -5.43 -19.81
C MET A 13 5.51 -5.18 -20.59
N VAL A 14 6.57 -5.93 -20.31
CA VAL A 14 7.84 -5.85 -21.06
C VAL A 14 7.65 -6.31 -22.50
N GLU A 15 6.92 -7.42 -22.71
CA GLU A 15 6.57 -7.93 -24.04
C GLU A 15 5.77 -6.90 -24.86
N ASP A 16 4.83 -6.19 -24.22
CA ASP A 16 4.05 -5.09 -24.81
C ASP A 16 4.86 -3.78 -25.01
N GLY A 17 6.17 -3.77 -24.70
CA GLY A 17 7.03 -2.58 -24.82
C GLY A 17 6.76 -1.50 -23.77
N ARG A 18 6.06 -1.83 -22.68
CA ARG A 18 5.60 -0.89 -21.65
C ARG A 18 6.60 -0.78 -20.51
N TYR A 19 7.70 -0.09 -20.78
CA TYR A 19 8.73 0.21 -19.79
C TYR A 19 8.35 1.41 -18.91
N GLY A 20 9.05 1.61 -17.79
CA GLY A 20 8.82 2.76 -16.91
C GLY A 20 7.53 2.69 -16.08
N HIS A 21 6.97 1.49 -15.91
CA HIS A 21 5.75 1.25 -15.15
C HIS A 21 5.98 0.22 -14.04
N MET A 22 5.29 0.42 -12.92
CA MET A 22 5.11 -0.57 -11.86
C MET A 22 3.87 -1.43 -12.14
N VAL A 23 3.91 -2.72 -11.81
CA VAL A 23 2.70 -3.53 -11.69
C VAL A 23 2.05 -3.26 -10.33
N ALA A 24 0.80 -2.84 -10.31
CA ALA A 24 0.01 -2.65 -9.10
C ALA A 24 -1.21 -3.59 -9.09
N LEU A 25 -1.63 -4.02 -7.91
CA LEU A 25 -2.92 -4.69 -7.73
C LEU A 25 -3.97 -3.63 -7.41
N SER A 26 -4.87 -3.36 -8.35
CA SER A 26 -6.04 -2.50 -8.13
C SER A 26 -7.30 -3.36 -8.10
N GLN A 27 -7.97 -3.38 -6.95
CA GLN A 27 -9.05 -4.32 -6.65
C GLN A 27 -8.55 -5.77 -6.81
N SER A 28 -8.83 -6.41 -7.94
CA SER A 28 -8.41 -7.77 -8.27
C SER A 28 -7.58 -7.85 -9.55
N ASN A 29 -7.29 -6.72 -10.18
CA ASN A 29 -6.63 -6.62 -11.48
C ASN A 29 -5.17 -6.16 -11.35
N MET A 30 -4.28 -6.77 -12.14
CA MET A 30 -2.90 -6.30 -12.28
C MET A 30 -2.90 -5.15 -13.30
N VAL A 31 -2.58 -3.96 -12.82
CA VAL A 31 -2.63 -2.73 -13.62
C VAL A 31 -1.24 -2.07 -13.68
N PRO A 32 -0.88 -1.47 -14.81
CA PRO A 32 0.36 -0.71 -14.98
C PRO A 32 0.19 0.69 -14.37
N VAL A 33 1.19 1.13 -13.60
CA VAL A 33 1.22 2.47 -13.02
C VAL A 33 2.54 3.15 -13.39
N PRO A 34 2.52 4.29 -14.10
CA PRO A 34 3.72 5.06 -14.44
C PRO A 34 4.55 5.44 -13.20
N PHE A 35 5.89 5.34 -13.28
CA PHE A 35 6.76 5.60 -12.12
C PHE A 35 6.68 7.04 -11.60
N ASP A 36 6.49 8.04 -12.46
CA ASP A 36 6.28 9.44 -12.09
C ASP A 36 5.12 9.64 -11.10
N LYS A 37 4.11 8.75 -11.12
CA LYS A 37 2.97 8.77 -10.18
C LYS A 37 3.23 8.05 -8.86
N VAL A 38 4.31 7.28 -8.76
CA VAL A 38 4.62 6.44 -7.57
C VAL A 38 5.84 6.93 -6.82
N VAL A 39 6.77 7.58 -7.52
CA VAL A 39 7.95 8.20 -6.92
C VAL A 39 7.52 9.41 -6.09
N GLY A 40 8.05 9.53 -4.88
CA GLY A 40 7.88 10.72 -4.04
C GLY A 40 6.97 10.57 -2.82
N GLY A 41 6.30 9.44 -2.62
CA GLY A 41 5.47 9.28 -1.42
C GLY A 41 4.98 7.87 -1.16
N ARG A 42 4.83 7.53 0.12
CA ARG A 42 4.13 6.33 0.55
C ARG A 42 2.68 6.68 0.87
N LYS A 43 1.74 5.89 0.34
CA LYS A 43 0.33 6.01 0.73
C LYS A 43 0.18 5.55 2.18
N LYS A 44 0.01 6.51 3.10
CA LYS A 44 -0.23 6.24 4.51
C LYS A 44 -1.72 5.98 4.77
N VAL A 45 -2.01 5.18 5.79
CA VAL A 45 -3.37 5.04 6.32
C VAL A 45 -3.65 6.26 7.20
N PRO A 46 -4.77 6.98 7.03
CA PRO A 46 -5.14 8.08 7.93
C PRO A 46 -5.37 7.58 9.35
N LEU A 47 -4.83 8.27 10.35
CA LEU A 47 -4.92 7.88 11.76
C LEU A 47 -6.36 7.93 12.31
N ASN A 48 -7.21 8.78 11.73
CA ASN A 48 -8.63 8.90 12.03
C ASN A 48 -9.52 8.00 11.16
N SER A 49 -8.96 7.07 10.38
CA SER A 49 -9.76 6.18 9.54
C SER A 49 -10.42 5.05 10.34
N ASP A 50 -11.55 4.57 9.87
CA ASP A 50 -12.25 3.42 10.46
C ASP A 50 -11.35 2.18 10.59
N LYS A 51 -10.36 2.02 9.72
CA LYS A 51 -9.39 0.92 9.78
C LYS A 51 -8.59 0.95 11.07
N ILE A 52 -8.16 2.14 11.47
CA ILE A 52 -7.39 2.34 12.70
C ILE A 52 -8.32 2.21 13.91
N LEU A 53 -9.53 2.77 13.85
CA LEU A 53 -10.52 2.64 14.92
C LEU A 53 -10.92 1.18 15.17
N THR A 54 -11.23 0.42 14.11
CA THR A 54 -11.54 -1.02 14.21
C THR A 54 -10.38 -1.79 14.81
N ALA A 55 -9.14 -1.56 14.35
CA ALA A 55 -7.97 -2.22 14.89
C ALA A 55 -7.81 -1.98 16.40
N ARG A 56 -8.00 -0.73 16.86
CA ARG A 56 -7.95 -0.37 18.28
C ARG A 56 -9.07 -1.03 19.09
N ASN A 57 -10.30 -1.02 18.57
CA ASN A 57 -11.47 -1.57 19.25
C ASN A 57 -11.37 -3.08 19.50
N ILE A 58 -10.61 -3.81 18.69
CA ILE A 58 -10.35 -5.24 18.88
C ILE A 58 -8.98 -5.53 19.54
N GLY A 59 -8.31 -4.49 20.07
CA GLY A 59 -7.08 -4.63 20.85
C GLY A 59 -5.80 -4.82 20.03
N ILE A 60 -5.78 -4.50 18.73
CA ILE A 60 -4.55 -4.57 17.91
C ILE A 60 -3.64 -3.39 18.29
N CYS A 61 -2.46 -3.71 18.82
CA CYS A 61 -1.38 -2.74 18.99
C CYS A 61 -0.71 -2.45 17.63
N LEU A 62 -0.72 -1.18 17.21
CA LEU A 62 -0.10 -0.72 15.97
C LEU A 62 1.31 -0.15 16.17
N GLY A 63 1.94 -0.44 17.33
CA GLY A 63 3.25 0.11 17.69
C GLY A 63 3.22 1.62 17.93
N VAL A 64 2.08 2.15 18.41
CA VAL A 64 2.01 3.55 18.85
C VAL A 64 2.72 3.67 20.21
N ASP A 65 3.63 4.64 20.30
CA ASP A 65 4.35 4.96 21.53
C ASP A 65 3.36 5.60 22.53
N LEU A 66 3.06 4.90 23.63
CA LEU A 66 2.11 5.35 24.65
C LEU A 66 2.69 6.46 25.52
N ASP A 67 4.01 6.65 25.54
CA ASP A 67 4.67 7.66 26.37
C ASP A 67 4.47 9.09 25.84
N LYS A 68 3.89 9.24 24.64
CA LYS A 68 3.51 10.53 24.04
C LYS A 68 2.02 10.87 24.15
N LEU A 69 1.20 9.99 24.70
CA LEU A 69 -0.23 10.24 24.88
C LEU A 69 -0.56 10.84 26.26
N ASP A 70 0.29 10.62 27.27
CA ASP A 70 0.15 11.22 28.61
C ASP A 70 0.68 12.68 28.71
N LEU A 71 1.07 13.29 27.57
CA LEU A 71 1.57 14.67 27.48
C LEU A 71 0.57 15.62 26.79
N LEU A 72 -0.68 15.19 26.62
CA LEU A 72 -1.77 15.97 26.02
C LEU A 72 -3.06 15.93 26.85
N ASP A 73 -2.93 15.70 28.17
CA ASP A 73 -3.93 16.08 29.18
C ASP A 73 -3.53 17.41 29.85
#